data_AF-A0A2P6GIU7-F1
#
_entry.id   AF-A0A2P6GIU7-F1
#
_cell.length_a   1.000
_cell.length_b   1.000
_cell.length_c   1.000
_cell.angle_alpha   90.00
_cell.angle_beta   90.00
_cell.angle_gamma   90.00
#
_symmetry.space_group_name_H-M   'P 1'
#
loop_
_entity.id
_entity.type
_entity.pdbx_description
1 polymer ?
#
loop_
_entity_poly.entity_id
_entity_poly.type
_entity_poly.pdbx_seq_one_letter_code
_entity_poly.pdbx_strand_id
1 'polypeptide(L)'
;MHKPFQYIPPKPPMWFNLLWPGIFGAILGFLTATGQKDLMLIYAILGLAIFTTLTYVCVKILKGSLYSSILCSSILFFSSLIYFGLTYSIILAIIGWFLGKISLWLSSGNYRLGLPPYATSMEVLWFYGFRFICGLIFLFLIAPILIVFPLSFNIEPYFSFTEGMLNFNPDSYSLRWYKDILYNGMVAPQAIEGWWSDLWANAQWIRSIRNSFIIGIFSTLIAT
;
A
#
# COMPACT_ATOMS: atom_id res chain seq x y z
N MET A 1 33.34 31.74 10.25
CA MET A 1 32.31 30.69 10.50
C MET A 1 31.48 30.57 9.22
N HIS A 2 31.88 29.70 8.29
CA HIS A 2 31.10 29.47 7.06
C HIS A 2 29.84 28.70 7.43
N LYS A 3 28.66 29.34 7.31
CA LYS A 3 27.41 28.59 7.35
C LYS A 3 27.40 27.68 6.12
N PRO A 4 27.19 26.36 6.25
CA PRO A 4 27.05 25.51 5.08
C PRO A 4 25.88 26.00 4.23
N PHE A 5 26.05 26.03 2.91
CA PHE A 5 24.99 26.42 1.99
C PHE A 5 23.79 25.49 2.19
N GLN A 6 22.70 26.01 2.75
CA GLN A 6 21.43 25.31 2.84
C GLN A 6 20.59 25.69 1.63
N TYR A 7 20.36 24.73 0.74
CA TYR A 7 19.44 24.89 -0.38
C TYR A 7 18.00 25.02 0.14
N ILE A 8 17.36 26.14 -0.18
CA ILE A 8 15.95 26.40 0.15
C ILE A 8 15.15 26.17 -1.14
N PRO A 9 14.28 25.15 -1.19
CA PRO A 9 13.53 24.85 -2.40
C PRO A 9 12.51 25.97 -2.72
N PRO A 10 12.23 26.21 -4.01
CA PRO A 10 11.21 27.17 -4.40
C PRO A 10 9.82 26.69 -3.96
N LYS A 11 9.01 27.62 -3.43
CA LYS A 11 7.62 27.34 -3.03
C LYS A 11 6.74 27.25 -4.28
N PRO A 12 5.98 26.15 -4.47
CA PRO A 12 5.08 26.04 -5.60
C PRO A 12 3.90 27.01 -5.52
N PRO A 13 3.27 27.34 -6.66
CA PRO A 13 2.09 28.19 -6.69
C PRO A 13 0.90 27.54 -5.99
N MET A 14 -0.02 28.35 -5.47
CA MET A 14 -1.14 27.87 -4.64
C MET A 14 -2.08 26.91 -5.38
N TRP A 15 -2.34 27.13 -6.68
CA TRP A 15 -3.20 26.24 -7.48
C TRP A 15 -2.66 24.82 -7.50
N PHE A 16 -1.33 24.65 -7.58
CA PHE A 16 -0.68 23.34 -7.59
C PHE A 16 -0.86 22.62 -6.25
N ASN A 17 -0.75 23.36 -5.14
CA ASN A 17 -0.95 22.82 -3.81
C ASN A 17 -2.40 22.38 -3.56
N LEU A 18 -3.38 23.05 -4.18
CA LEU A 18 -4.79 22.72 -4.05
C LEU A 18 -5.22 21.60 -5.00
N LEU A 19 -4.63 21.56 -6.20
CA LEU A 19 -5.02 20.62 -7.25
C LEU A 19 -4.79 19.16 -6.83
N TRP A 20 -3.61 18.79 -6.34
CA TRP A 20 -3.32 17.38 -6.03
C TRP A 20 -4.16 16.82 -4.87
N PRO A 21 -4.27 17.50 -3.72
CA PRO A 21 -5.21 17.11 -2.67
C PRO A 21 -6.67 17.13 -3.12
N GLY A 22 -7.04 18.08 -3.98
CA GLY A 22 -8.39 18.18 -4.54
C GLY A 22 -8.76 17.01 -5.46
N ILE A 23 -7.86 16.61 -6.37
CA ILE A 23 -8.04 15.42 -7.22
C ILE A 23 -8.17 14.18 -6.35
N PHE A 24 -7.33 14.04 -5.33
CA PHE A 24 -7.42 12.92 -4.39
C PHE A 24 -8.76 12.92 -3.64
N GLY A 25 -9.23 14.08 -3.19
CA GLY A 25 -10.56 14.24 -2.58
C GLY A 25 -11.70 13.91 -3.54
N ALA A 26 -11.57 14.24 -4.83
CA ALA A 26 -12.58 13.91 -5.84
C ALA A 26 -12.67 12.39 -6.08
N ILE A 27 -11.52 11.71 -6.17
CA ILE A 27 -11.46 10.25 -6.31
C ILE A 27 -12.06 9.58 -5.08
N LEU A 28 -11.68 10.03 -3.88
CA LEU A 28 -12.25 9.49 -2.65
C LEU A 28 -13.75 9.73 -2.57
N GLY A 29 -14.21 10.96 -2.83
CA GLY A 29 -15.62 11.33 -2.95
C GLY A 29 -16.38 10.41 -3.91
N PHE A 30 -15.82 10.14 -5.08
CA PHE A 30 -16.41 9.23 -6.05
C PHE A 30 -16.56 7.80 -5.52
N LEU A 31 -15.56 7.30 -4.79
CA LEU A 31 -15.56 5.96 -4.20
C LEU A 31 -16.52 5.82 -3.01
N THR A 32 -16.89 6.93 -2.34
CA THR A 32 -17.80 6.89 -1.19
C THR A 32 -19.24 6.56 -1.58
N ALA A 33 -19.62 6.72 -2.85
CA ALA A 33 -21.00 6.58 -3.32
C ALA A 33 -21.50 5.13 -3.43
N THR A 34 -20.70 4.12 -3.05
CA THR A 34 -21.09 2.69 -3.02
C THR A 34 -21.71 2.15 -4.33
N GLY A 35 -21.37 2.74 -5.48
CA GLY A 35 -21.89 2.32 -6.79
C GLY A 35 -23.25 2.92 -7.20
N GLN A 36 -23.82 3.86 -6.44
CA GLN A 36 -25.03 4.57 -6.84
C GLN A 36 -24.70 5.67 -7.86
N LYS A 37 -24.98 5.42 -9.15
CA LYS A 37 -24.60 6.27 -10.28
C LYS A 37 -24.98 7.74 -10.12
N ASP A 38 -26.18 8.00 -9.59
CA ASP A 38 -26.73 9.36 -9.47
C ASP A 38 -25.96 10.22 -8.45
N LEU A 39 -25.40 9.60 -7.41
CA LEU A 39 -24.69 10.30 -6.35
C LEU A 39 -23.17 10.39 -6.57
N MET A 40 -22.61 9.54 -7.44
CA MET A 40 -21.15 9.47 -7.67
C MET A 40 -20.54 10.82 -8.06
N LEU A 41 -21.17 11.56 -8.98
CA LEU A 41 -20.66 12.86 -9.41
C LEU A 41 -20.80 13.93 -8.31
N ILE A 42 -21.90 13.89 -7.55
CA ILE A 42 -22.16 14.83 -6.46
C ILE A 42 -21.12 14.64 -5.35
N TYR A 43 -20.89 13.40 -4.92
CA TYR A 43 -19.87 13.11 -3.90
C TYR A 43 -18.46 13.40 -4.39
N ALA A 44 -18.14 13.22 -5.66
CA ALA A 44 -16.85 13.61 -6.22
C ALA A 44 -16.63 15.14 -6.12
N ILE A 45 -17.62 15.94 -6.46
CA ILE A 45 -17.55 17.41 -6.36
C ILE A 45 -17.45 17.85 -4.89
N LEU A 46 -18.24 17.24 -4.00
CA LEU A 46 -18.18 17.52 -2.57
C LEU A 46 -16.81 17.15 -1.98
N GLY A 47 -16.27 15.98 -2.33
CA GLY A 47 -14.95 15.53 -1.91
C GLY A 47 -13.84 16.48 -2.37
N LEU A 48 -13.90 16.95 -3.62
CA LEU A 48 -13.00 17.97 -4.16
C LEU A 48 -13.10 19.26 -3.34
N ALA A 49 -14.30 19.77 -3.09
CA ALA A 49 -14.52 21.00 -2.34
C ALA A 49 -14.02 20.89 -0.89
N ILE A 50 -14.30 19.78 -0.20
CA ILE A 50 -13.84 19.55 1.18
C ILE A 50 -12.31 19.47 1.24
N PHE A 51 -11.67 18.69 0.37
CA PHE A 51 -10.22 18.51 0.43
C PHE A 51 -9.46 19.77 0.01
N THR A 52 -9.95 20.52 -0.98
CA THR A 52 -9.35 21.80 -1.38
C THR A 52 -9.47 22.86 -0.29
N THR A 53 -10.65 23.01 0.32
CA THR A 53 -10.84 23.96 1.43
C THR A 53 -9.98 23.61 2.63
N LEU A 54 -9.92 22.33 2.99
CA LEU A 54 -9.15 21.85 4.13
C LEU A 54 -7.64 22.03 3.89
N THR A 55 -7.18 21.78 2.66
CA THR A 55 -5.79 22.08 2.22
C THR A 55 -5.49 23.57 2.30
N TYR A 56 -6.41 24.43 1.82
CA TYR A 56 -6.25 25.88 1.88
C TYR A 56 -6.08 26.37 3.33
N VAL A 57 -6.94 25.90 4.24
CA VAL A 57 -6.87 26.18 5.68
C VAL A 57 -5.53 25.74 6.25
N CYS A 58 -5.09 24.51 5.95
CA CYS A 58 -3.82 23.99 6.42
C CYS A 58 -2.65 24.86 5.96
N VAL A 59 -2.57 25.19 4.67
CA VAL A 59 -1.44 25.95 4.11
C VAL A 59 -1.39 27.39 4.62
N LYS A 60 -2.54 28.06 4.80
CA LYS A 60 -2.58 29.47 5.21
C LYS A 60 -2.48 29.67 6.72
N ILE A 61 -3.16 28.84 7.50
CA ILE A 61 -3.33 29.05 8.94
C ILE A 61 -2.30 28.21 9.73
N LEU A 62 -2.09 26.95 9.32
CA LEU A 62 -1.33 25.96 10.11
C LEU A 62 0.04 25.68 9.49
N LYS A 63 1.07 26.35 9.98
CA LYS A 63 2.46 26.14 9.50
C LYS A 63 3.13 24.88 10.06
N GLY A 64 2.50 24.18 11.02
CA GLY A 64 3.06 23.00 11.69
C GLY A 64 2.56 21.68 11.11
N SER A 65 3.49 20.75 10.79
CA SER A 65 3.18 19.49 10.11
C SER A 65 2.31 18.53 10.94
N LEU A 66 2.47 18.52 12.26
CA LEU A 66 1.67 17.67 13.15
C LEU A 66 0.27 18.26 13.36
N TYR A 67 0.18 19.56 13.67
CA TYR A 67 -1.11 20.22 13.90
C TYR A 67 -2.04 20.17 12.69
N SER A 68 -1.51 20.35 11.48
CA SER A 68 -2.30 20.19 10.26
C SER A 68 -2.84 18.76 10.12
N SER A 69 -1.98 17.74 10.31
CA SER A 69 -2.40 16.33 10.17
C SER A 69 -3.47 15.93 11.18
N ILE A 70 -3.32 16.38 12.43
CA ILE A 70 -4.30 16.14 13.50
C ILE A 70 -5.62 16.84 13.18
N LEU A 71 -5.57 18.10 12.72
CA LEU A 71 -6.79 18.83 12.37
C LEU A 71 -7.53 18.14 11.22
N CYS A 72 -6.83 17.82 10.12
CA CYS A 72 -7.41 17.12 8.98
C CYS A 72 -8.07 15.80 9.40
N SER A 73 -7.36 15.00 10.19
CA SER A 73 -7.83 13.73 10.72
C SER A 73 -9.08 13.90 11.59
N SER A 74 -9.07 14.84 12.53
CA SER A 74 -10.19 15.07 13.44
C SER A 74 -11.44 15.53 12.71
N ILE A 75 -11.33 16.50 11.79
CA ILE A 75 -12.49 16.99 11.01
C ILE A 75 -13.11 15.87 10.18
N LEU A 76 -12.30 15.09 9.48
CA LEU A 76 -12.80 13.99 8.66
C LEU A 76 -13.37 12.85 9.52
N PHE A 77 -12.75 12.54 10.66
CA PHE A 77 -13.26 11.54 11.60
C PHE A 77 -14.65 11.91 12.14
N PHE A 78 -14.80 13.11 12.73
CA PHE A 78 -16.07 13.53 13.33
C PHE A 78 -17.17 13.72 12.28
N SER A 79 -16.86 14.27 11.11
CA SER A 79 -17.85 14.38 10.03
C SER A 79 -18.31 13.00 9.56
N SER A 80 -17.38 12.06 9.34
CA SER A 80 -17.69 10.71 8.89
C SER A 80 -18.51 9.90 9.90
N LEU A 81 -18.25 10.11 11.20
CA LEU A 81 -18.91 9.37 12.28
C LEU A 81 -20.42 9.62 12.28
N ILE A 82 -20.83 10.82 11.89
CA ILE A 82 -22.24 11.22 11.81
C ILE A 82 -22.97 10.53 10.65
N TYR A 83 -22.29 10.28 9.52
CA TYR A 83 -22.96 9.82 8.28
C TYR A 83 -22.80 8.34 7.95
N PHE A 84 -21.63 7.73 8.23
CA PHE A 84 -21.26 6.42 7.66
C PHE A 84 -20.86 5.36 8.71
N GLY A 85 -20.74 5.75 9.99
CA GLY A 85 -20.40 4.84 11.10
C GLY A 85 -18.90 4.73 11.40
N LEU A 86 -18.56 3.88 12.37
CA LEU A 86 -17.22 3.83 13.00
C LEU A 86 -16.12 3.39 12.02
N THR A 87 -16.33 2.28 11.30
CA THR A 87 -15.32 1.68 10.40
C THR A 87 -14.87 2.66 9.32
N TYR A 88 -15.84 3.32 8.68
CA TYR A 88 -15.56 4.29 7.62
C TYR A 88 -14.82 5.53 8.16
N SER A 89 -15.14 5.92 9.39
CA SER A 89 -14.51 7.07 10.07
C SER A 89 -13.03 6.83 10.38
N ILE A 90 -12.67 5.60 10.76
CA ILE A 90 -11.26 5.23 10.99
C ILE A 90 -10.46 5.36 9.69
N ILE A 91 -11.01 4.88 8.57
CA ILE A 91 -10.36 4.97 7.25
C ILE A 91 -10.16 6.44 6.85
N LEU A 92 -11.20 7.27 6.97
CA LEU A 92 -11.14 8.70 6.66
C LEU A 92 -10.21 9.49 7.59
N ALA A 93 -10.07 9.08 8.85
CA ALA A 93 -9.10 9.67 9.78
C ALA A 93 -7.66 9.42 9.31
N ILE A 94 -7.35 8.17 8.93
CA ILE A 94 -6.02 7.81 8.41
C ILE A 94 -5.73 8.58 7.11
N ILE A 95 -6.71 8.65 6.21
CA ILE A 95 -6.63 9.46 4.99
C ILE A 95 -6.42 10.94 5.32
N GLY A 96 -7.16 11.48 6.29
CA GLY A 96 -7.05 12.87 6.73
C GLY A 96 -5.68 13.20 7.31
N TRP A 97 -5.11 12.30 8.10
CA TRP A 97 -3.74 12.46 8.60
C TRP A 97 -2.74 12.57 7.46
N PHE A 98 -2.85 11.69 6.46
CA PHE A 98 -1.98 11.70 5.29
C PHE A 98 -2.17 12.97 4.45
N LEU A 99 -3.42 13.41 4.28
CA LEU A 99 -3.77 14.65 3.58
C LEU A 99 -3.07 15.87 4.19
N GLY A 100 -3.09 16.02 5.52
CA GLY A 100 -2.44 17.14 6.20
C GLY A 100 -0.92 17.12 6.04
N LYS A 101 -0.29 15.93 6.10
CA LYS A 101 1.14 15.76 5.81
C LYS A 101 1.48 16.15 4.38
N ILE A 102 0.76 15.62 3.39
CA ILE A 102 1.00 15.91 1.97
C ILE A 102 0.81 17.40 1.68
N SER A 103 -0.25 18.01 2.20
CA SER A 103 -0.58 19.42 1.93
C SER A 103 0.58 20.35 2.31
N LEU A 104 1.16 20.16 3.49
CA LEU A 104 2.31 20.95 3.95
C LEU A 104 3.63 20.52 3.31
N TRP A 105 3.81 19.24 3.04
CA TRP A 105 5.00 18.75 2.32
C TRP A 105 5.07 19.30 0.90
N LEU A 106 3.93 19.39 0.20
CA LEU A 106 3.81 19.97 -1.12
C LEU A 106 4.05 21.48 -1.08
N SER A 107 3.39 22.19 -0.16
CA SER A 107 3.51 23.64 0.01
C SER A 107 4.92 24.10 0.42
N SER A 108 5.62 23.32 1.24
CA SER A 108 6.99 23.62 1.65
C SER A 108 8.03 23.43 0.55
N GLY A 109 7.71 22.71 -0.53
CA GLY A 109 8.68 22.40 -1.59
C GLY A 109 9.71 21.32 -1.21
N ASN A 110 9.54 20.68 -0.05
CA ASN A 110 10.48 19.69 0.49
C ASN A 110 10.65 18.45 -0.41
N TYR A 111 9.69 18.20 -1.31
CA TYR A 111 9.80 17.18 -2.34
C TYR A 111 11.02 17.37 -3.28
N ARG A 112 11.62 18.56 -3.34
CA ARG A 112 12.81 18.83 -4.16
C ARG A 112 14.14 18.58 -3.46
N LEU A 113 14.16 18.31 -2.14
CA LEU A 113 15.41 18.25 -1.36
C LEU A 113 16.32 17.09 -1.78
N GLY A 114 15.76 16.00 -2.32
CA GLY A 114 16.52 14.86 -2.84
C GLY A 114 16.95 14.99 -4.30
N LEU A 115 16.68 16.14 -4.94
CA LEU A 115 16.94 16.38 -6.36
C LEU A 115 18.00 17.46 -6.53
N PRO A 116 18.74 17.48 -7.65
CA PRO A 116 19.70 18.53 -7.94
C PRO A 116 19.04 19.93 -7.89
N PRO A 117 19.69 20.96 -7.30
CA PRO A 117 19.11 22.29 -7.14
C PRO A 117 18.68 22.96 -8.45
N TYR A 118 19.32 22.60 -9.57
CA TYR A 118 19.05 23.13 -10.90
C TYR A 118 17.91 22.42 -11.64
N ALA A 119 17.26 21.42 -11.02
CA ALA A 119 16.18 20.67 -11.65
C ALA A 119 14.93 21.54 -11.87
N THR A 120 14.50 21.61 -13.12
CA THR A 120 13.28 22.31 -13.54
C THR A 120 12.03 21.60 -13.00
N SER A 121 10.91 22.32 -12.88
CA SER A 121 9.65 21.73 -12.41
C SER A 121 9.17 20.53 -13.24
N MET A 122 9.45 20.54 -14.55
CA MET A 122 9.07 19.45 -15.45
C MET A 122 9.93 18.20 -15.20
N GLU A 123 11.23 18.36 -14.98
CA GLU A 123 12.13 17.25 -14.64
C GLU A 123 11.77 16.63 -13.29
N VAL A 124 11.38 17.44 -12.30
CA VAL A 124 10.89 16.92 -11.01
C VAL A 124 9.60 16.12 -11.20
N LEU A 125 8.65 16.63 -11.99
CA LEU A 125 7.41 15.90 -12.30
C LEU A 125 7.73 14.59 -12.99
N TRP A 126 8.60 14.59 -14.00
CA TRP A 126 9.01 13.39 -14.73
C TRP A 126 9.74 12.38 -13.84
N PHE A 127 10.62 12.83 -12.94
CA PHE A 127 11.34 11.97 -12.00
C PHE A 127 10.39 11.14 -11.11
N TYR A 128 9.31 11.76 -10.62
CA TYR A 128 8.29 11.08 -9.82
C TYR A 128 7.29 10.32 -10.68
N GLY A 129 6.88 10.87 -11.83
CA GLY A 129 5.97 10.24 -12.78
C GLY A 129 6.53 8.94 -13.33
N PHE A 130 7.80 8.91 -13.71
CA PHE A 130 8.49 7.70 -14.16
C PHE A 130 8.49 6.62 -13.07
N ARG A 131 8.84 6.97 -11.81
CA ARG A 131 8.80 6.03 -10.68
C ARG A 131 7.41 5.49 -10.42
N PHE A 132 6.40 6.34 -10.52
CA PHE A 132 5.02 5.94 -10.37
C PHE A 132 4.62 4.92 -11.45
N ILE A 133 4.97 5.17 -12.72
CA ILE A 133 4.73 4.24 -13.83
C ILE A 133 5.49 2.93 -13.62
N CYS A 134 6.78 2.97 -13.25
CA CYS A 134 7.53 1.75 -12.92
C CYS A 134 6.89 0.97 -11.77
N GLY A 135 6.40 1.66 -10.74
CA GLY A 135 5.66 1.04 -9.64
C GLY A 135 4.39 0.33 -10.13
N LEU A 136 3.63 0.94 -11.03
CA LEU A 136 2.45 0.31 -11.64
C LEU A 136 2.81 -0.89 -12.51
N ILE A 137 3.88 -0.81 -13.29
CA ILE A 137 4.37 -1.93 -14.11
C ILE A 137 4.81 -3.08 -13.21
N PHE A 138 5.58 -2.82 -12.16
CA PHE A 138 5.95 -3.86 -11.20
C PHE A 138 4.75 -4.45 -10.49
N LEU A 139 3.77 -3.64 -10.08
CA LEU A 139 2.53 -4.13 -9.50
C LEU A 139 1.77 -5.06 -10.47
N PHE A 140 1.71 -4.70 -11.75
CA PHE A 140 1.13 -5.55 -12.79
C PHE A 140 1.90 -6.86 -12.96
N LEU A 141 3.24 -6.82 -12.96
CA LEU A 141 4.08 -8.02 -13.07
C LEU A 141 3.94 -8.96 -11.86
N ILE A 142 3.73 -8.42 -10.65
CA ILE A 142 3.49 -9.25 -9.46
C ILE A 142 2.00 -9.60 -9.25
N ALA A 143 1.07 -9.03 -10.01
CA ALA A 143 -0.36 -9.17 -9.78
C ALA A 143 -0.83 -10.64 -9.69
N PRO A 144 -0.33 -11.59 -10.53
CA PRO A 144 -0.68 -13.00 -10.37
C PRO A 144 -0.24 -13.58 -9.02
N ILE A 145 0.93 -13.17 -8.51
CA ILE A 145 1.45 -13.62 -7.21
C ILE A 145 0.56 -13.12 -6.08
N LEU A 146 0.09 -11.86 -6.16
CA LEU A 146 -0.84 -11.29 -5.18
C LEU A 146 -2.19 -12.03 -5.12
N ILE A 147 -2.61 -12.66 -6.22
CA ILE A 147 -3.84 -13.46 -6.29
C ILE A 147 -3.60 -14.89 -5.79
N VAL A 148 -2.48 -15.50 -6.16
CA VAL A 148 -2.15 -16.89 -5.76
C VAL A 148 -1.82 -16.99 -4.27
N PHE A 149 -1.18 -15.96 -3.69
CA PHE A 149 -0.83 -15.95 -2.26
C PHE A 149 -2.03 -16.18 -1.32
N PRO A 150 -3.14 -15.40 -1.37
CA PRO A 150 -4.29 -15.67 -0.52
C PRO A 150 -4.93 -17.04 -0.83
N LEU A 151 -5.02 -17.42 -2.12
CA LEU A 151 -5.60 -18.71 -2.52
C LEU A 151 -4.84 -19.91 -1.96
N SER A 152 -3.55 -19.77 -1.64
CA SER A 152 -2.77 -20.82 -0.98
C SER A 152 -3.29 -21.21 0.41
N PHE A 153 -4.09 -20.34 1.04
CA PHE A 153 -4.73 -20.60 2.32
C PHE A 153 -6.14 -21.20 2.18
N ASN A 154 -6.61 -21.53 0.97
CA ASN A 154 -7.94 -22.10 0.80
C ASN A 154 -8.03 -23.52 1.42
N ILE A 155 -9.16 -23.79 2.09
CA ILE A 155 -9.50 -25.11 2.64
C ILE A 155 -9.93 -26.09 1.54
N GLU A 156 -10.50 -25.58 0.45
CA GLU A 156 -10.95 -26.39 -0.68
C GLU A 156 -9.79 -26.85 -1.57
N PRO A 157 -9.94 -27.97 -2.30
CA PRO A 157 -8.93 -28.45 -3.25
C PRO A 157 -8.82 -27.61 -4.53
N TYR A 158 -9.76 -26.69 -4.77
CA TYR A 158 -9.80 -25.87 -5.97
C TYR A 158 -9.24 -24.46 -5.72
N PHE A 159 -8.45 -23.95 -6.67
CA PHE A 159 -7.85 -22.61 -6.62
C PHE A 159 -8.86 -21.52 -7.03
N SER A 160 -10.01 -21.46 -6.35
CA SER A 160 -11.05 -20.46 -6.57
C SER A 160 -11.36 -19.68 -5.29
N PHE A 161 -11.78 -18.43 -5.41
CA PHE A 161 -12.26 -17.64 -4.27
C PHE A 161 -13.66 -18.11 -3.87
N THR A 162 -13.79 -18.63 -2.64
CA THR A 162 -15.07 -19.02 -2.06
C THR A 162 -15.78 -17.81 -1.44
N GLU A 163 -17.10 -17.88 -1.29
CA GLU A 163 -17.86 -16.81 -0.64
C GLU A 163 -17.40 -16.57 0.81
N GLY A 164 -17.04 -17.64 1.52
CA GLY A 164 -16.51 -17.54 2.89
C GLY A 164 -15.17 -16.80 2.95
N MET A 165 -14.30 -16.99 1.96
CA MET A 165 -13.03 -16.28 1.86
C MET A 165 -13.22 -14.78 1.56
N LEU A 166 -14.18 -14.42 0.70
CA LEU A 166 -14.50 -13.02 0.39
C LEU A 166 -15.13 -12.30 1.59
N ASN A 167 -15.88 -13.02 2.42
CA ASN A 167 -16.45 -12.51 3.67
C ASN A 167 -15.47 -12.53 4.85
N PHE A 168 -14.20 -12.89 4.61
CA PHE A 168 -13.17 -13.04 5.64
C PHE A 168 -13.58 -13.96 6.80
N ASN A 169 -14.36 -15.02 6.51
CA ASN A 169 -14.72 -16.01 7.52
C ASN A 169 -13.48 -16.86 7.88
N PRO A 170 -13.05 -16.91 9.15
CA PRO A 170 -11.89 -17.71 9.57
C PRO A 170 -12.00 -19.20 9.19
N ASP A 171 -13.21 -19.76 9.13
CA ASP A 171 -13.42 -21.19 8.83
C ASP A 171 -13.05 -21.58 7.40
N SER A 172 -12.93 -20.60 6.49
CA SER A 172 -12.58 -20.83 5.08
C SER A 172 -11.06 -20.86 4.81
N TYR A 173 -10.24 -20.56 5.82
CA TYR A 173 -8.78 -20.51 5.71
C TYR A 173 -8.10 -21.71 6.39
N SER A 174 -7.09 -22.30 5.75
CA SER A 174 -6.32 -23.41 6.30
C SER A 174 -4.84 -23.36 5.92
N LEU A 175 -3.99 -23.90 6.80
CA LEU A 175 -2.56 -24.11 6.54
C LEU A 175 -2.25 -25.52 6.01
N ARG A 176 -3.26 -26.25 5.50
CA ARG A 176 -3.10 -27.68 5.17
C ARG A 176 -2.01 -27.91 4.12
N TRP A 177 -1.94 -27.05 3.11
CA TRP A 177 -0.98 -27.16 2.01
C TRP A 177 0.45 -26.91 2.48
N TYR A 178 0.64 -25.95 3.37
CA TYR A 178 1.93 -25.69 4.01
C TYR A 178 2.37 -26.86 4.90
N LYS A 179 1.44 -27.48 5.62
CA LYS A 179 1.72 -28.70 6.39
C LYS A 179 2.08 -29.89 5.48
N ASP A 180 1.40 -30.03 4.34
CA ASP A 180 1.67 -31.09 3.37
C ASP A 180 3.10 -31.00 2.81
N ILE A 181 3.60 -29.80 2.53
CA ILE A 181 4.99 -29.58 2.10
C ILE A 181 6.00 -30.18 3.10
N LEU A 182 5.69 -30.17 4.39
CA LEU A 182 6.59 -30.69 5.43
C LEU A 182 6.37 -32.18 5.70
N TYR A 183 5.12 -32.62 5.81
CA TYR A 183 4.77 -33.96 6.28
C TYR A 183 4.69 -35.01 5.19
N ASN A 184 4.48 -34.63 3.94
CA ASN A 184 4.26 -35.58 2.86
C ASN A 184 5.51 -36.44 2.61
N GLY A 185 5.38 -37.75 2.82
CA GLY A 185 6.46 -38.73 2.71
C GLY A 185 7.21 -39.03 4.01
N MET A 186 6.93 -38.34 5.11
CA MET A 186 7.50 -38.68 6.44
C MET A 186 6.98 -40.03 6.96
N VAL A 187 7.79 -40.73 7.74
CA VAL A 187 7.41 -42.02 8.35
C VAL A 187 6.54 -41.80 9.60
N ALA A 188 6.89 -40.81 10.43
CA ALA A 188 6.20 -40.49 11.67
C ALA A 188 6.04 -38.97 11.85
N PRO A 189 5.12 -38.32 11.09
CA PRO A 189 4.98 -36.85 11.08
C PRO A 189 4.53 -36.24 12.41
N GLN A 190 3.96 -37.03 13.33
CA GLN A 190 3.50 -36.60 14.65
C GLN A 190 4.49 -36.91 15.78
N ALA A 191 5.67 -37.46 15.47
CA ALA A 191 6.68 -37.75 16.48
C ALA A 191 7.27 -36.45 17.06
N ILE A 192 7.47 -36.41 18.38
CA ILE A 192 8.10 -35.26 19.07
C ILE A 192 9.62 -35.38 19.02
N GLU A 193 10.14 -36.60 19.14
CA GLU A 193 11.57 -36.90 19.02
C GLU A 193 11.89 -37.42 17.62
N GLY A 194 12.99 -36.97 17.03
CA GLY A 194 13.41 -37.42 15.69
C GLY A 194 12.66 -36.80 14.50
N TRP A 195 11.74 -35.86 14.75
CA TRP A 195 10.96 -35.21 13.69
C TRP A 195 11.82 -34.59 12.59
N TRP A 196 12.85 -33.83 12.97
CA TRP A 196 13.77 -33.18 12.02
C TRP A 196 14.58 -34.18 11.19
N SER A 197 15.00 -35.29 11.80
CA SER A 197 15.71 -36.34 11.06
C SER A 197 14.81 -37.05 10.06
N ASP A 198 13.56 -37.31 10.42
CA ASP A 198 12.57 -37.92 9.51
C ASP A 198 12.19 -36.98 8.37
N LEU A 199 11.99 -35.69 8.67
CA LEU A 199 11.74 -34.67 7.65
C LEU A 199 12.89 -34.58 6.64
N TRP A 200 14.15 -34.58 7.11
CA TRP A 200 15.31 -34.46 6.23
C TRP A 200 15.58 -35.72 5.39
N ALA A 201 15.24 -36.89 5.94
CA ALA A 201 15.46 -38.17 5.29
C ALA A 201 14.34 -38.52 4.29
N ASN A 202 13.08 -38.32 4.68
CA ASN A 202 11.93 -38.96 4.04
C ASN A 202 10.93 -37.98 3.39
N ALA A 203 10.83 -36.72 3.83
CA ALA A 203 9.86 -35.79 3.26
C ALA A 203 10.13 -35.51 1.77
N GLN A 204 9.12 -35.76 0.93
CA GLN A 204 9.26 -35.76 -0.54
C GLN A 204 9.55 -34.36 -1.09
N TRP A 205 8.79 -33.36 -0.64
CA TRP A 205 8.99 -31.97 -1.09
C TRP A 205 10.34 -31.42 -0.65
N ILE A 206 10.75 -31.68 0.59
CA ILE A 206 12.07 -31.28 1.11
C ILE A 206 13.20 -31.92 0.30
N ARG A 207 13.06 -33.20 -0.05
CA ARG A 207 14.04 -33.89 -0.91
C ARG A 207 14.13 -33.24 -2.29
N SER A 208 13.01 -32.91 -2.93
CA SER A 208 12.98 -32.24 -4.23
C SER A 208 13.60 -30.84 -4.18
N ILE A 209 13.32 -30.07 -3.13
CA ILE A 209 13.91 -28.74 -2.90
C ILE A 209 15.43 -28.86 -2.73
N ARG A 210 15.90 -29.79 -1.90
CA ARG A 210 17.33 -30.02 -1.67
C ARG A 210 18.05 -30.38 -2.97
N ASN A 211 17.49 -31.31 -3.74
CA ASN A 211 18.08 -31.72 -5.02
C ASN A 211 18.17 -30.54 -5.99
N SER A 212 17.10 -29.75 -6.12
CA SER A 212 17.07 -28.57 -6.99
C SER A 212 18.09 -27.52 -6.57
N PHE A 213 18.25 -27.29 -5.27
CA PHE A 213 19.21 -26.33 -4.73
C PHE A 213 20.66 -26.74 -5.01
N ILE A 214 20.99 -28.02 -4.75
CA ILE A 214 22.33 -28.57 -5.02
C ILE A 214 22.65 -28.51 -6.51
N ILE A 215 21.75 -29.03 -7.36
CA ILE A 215 21.96 -29.06 -8.81
C ILE A 215 22.05 -27.65 -9.37
N GLY A 216 21.22 -26.72 -8.89
CA GLY A 216 21.25 -25.31 -9.32
C GLY A 216 22.62 -24.67 -9.09
N ILE A 217 23.18 -24.81 -7.89
CA ILE A 217 24.50 -24.23 -7.55
C ILE A 217 25.60 -24.85 -8.41
N PHE A 218 25.68 -26.18 -8.49
CA PHE A 218 26.74 -26.83 -9.27
C PHE A 218 26.61 -26.57 -10.77
N SER A 219 25.38 -26.50 -11.29
CA SER A 219 25.11 -26.11 -12.68
C SER A 219 25.64 -24.71 -12.96
N THR A 220 25.38 -23.73 -12.08
CA THR A 220 25.91 -22.36 -12.26
C THR A 220 27.42 -22.31 -12.21
N LEU A 221 28.06 -23.07 -11.31
CA LEU A 221 29.52 -23.10 -11.18
C LEU A 221 30.22 -23.72 -12.40
N ILE A 222 29.60 -24.73 -13.02
CA ILE A 222 30.12 -25.36 -14.24
C ILE A 222 29.88 -24.46 -15.47
N ALA A 223 28.82 -23.65 -15.46
CA ALA A 223 28.44 -22.79 -16.58
C ALA A 223 29.25 -21.49 -16.69
N THR A 224 29.80 -20.99 -15.56
CA THR A 224 30.75 -19.85 -15.53
C THR A 224 32.18 -20.28 -15.76
#